data_AF-A0A4Z0GH14-F1
#
_entry.id   AF-A0A4Z0GH14-F1
#
_cell.length_a   1.000
_cell.length_b   1.000
_cell.length_c   1.000
_cell.angle_alpha   90.00
_cell.angle_beta   90.00
_cell.angle_gamma   90.00
#
_symmetry.space_group_name_H-M   'P 1'
#
loop_
_entity.id
_entity.type
_entity.pdbx_description
1 polymer ?
#
loop_
_entity_poly.entity_id
_entity_poly.type
_entity_poly.pdbx_seq_one_letter_code
_entity_poly.pdbx_strand_id
1 'polypeptide(L)'
;GISYMKSYIHHLDEWLRRRIRQIIWKRWKKIRTKYKSLVQLNMPKQKAWEWANTRKGYWRIACSYILHRAITNKILEQTGLKNLTRLFERAHLNY
;
A
#
# COMPACT_ATOMS: atom_id res chain seq x y z
N GLY A 1 19.32 -4.31 -21.06
CA GLY A 1 18.98 -2.96 -21.59
C GLY A 1 18.19 -2.16 -20.57
N ILE A 2 18.27 -0.83 -20.59
CA ILE A 2 17.67 0.10 -19.62
C ILE A 2 16.17 -0.15 -19.39
N SER A 3 15.44 -0.56 -20.44
CA SER A 3 14.02 -0.94 -20.36
C SER A 3 13.74 -2.07 -19.36
N TYR A 4 14.58 -3.11 -19.33
CA TYR A 4 14.44 -4.23 -18.39
C TYR A 4 14.65 -3.80 -16.93
N MET A 5 15.59 -2.88 -16.67
CA MET A 5 15.82 -2.39 -15.31
C MET A 5 14.64 -1.55 -14.82
N LYS A 6 14.06 -0.72 -15.69
CA LYS A 6 12.84 0.04 -15.37
C LYS A 6 11.68 -0.88 -15.00
N SER A 7 11.42 -1.92 -15.80
CA SER A 7 10.34 -2.86 -15.51
C SER A 7 10.60 -3.65 -14.24
N TYR A 8 11.83 -4.13 -14.01
CA TYR A 8 12.20 -4.84 -12.80
C TYR A 8 11.97 -4.00 -11.53
N ILE A 9 12.42 -2.74 -11.54
CA ILE A 9 12.25 -1.81 -10.40
C ILE A 9 10.79 -1.51 -10.14
N HIS A 10 9.99 -1.34 -11.21
CA HIS A 10 8.55 -1.14 -11.08
C HIS A 10 7.86 -2.31 -10.38
N HIS A 11 8.14 -3.55 -10.80
CA HIS A 11 7.57 -4.75 -10.16
C HIS A 11 8.01 -4.87 -8.70
N LEU A 12 9.26 -4.51 -8.38
CA LEU A 12 9.77 -4.54 -7.02
C LEU A 12 9.07 -3.49 -6.13
N ASP A 13 8.85 -2.28 -6.66
CA ASP A 13 8.12 -1.21 -5.96
C ASP A 13 6.66 -1.60 -5.67
N GLU A 14 5.97 -2.20 -6.65
CA GLU A 14 4.61 -2.72 -6.47
C GLU A 14 4.54 -3.82 -5.40
N TRP A 15 5.47 -4.77 -5.45
CA TRP A 15 5.57 -5.84 -4.46
C TRP A 15 5.81 -5.28 -3.06
N LEU A 16 6.73 -4.31 -2.93
CA LEU A 16 7.05 -3.65 -1.67
C LEU A 16 5.85 -2.91 -1.09
N ARG A 17 5.15 -2.11 -1.91
CA ARG A 17 3.92 -1.40 -1.51
C ARG A 17 2.85 -2.37 -1.02
N ARG A 18 2.64 -3.49 -1.72
CA ARG A 18 1.72 -4.56 -1.28
C ARG A 18 2.15 -5.15 0.07
N ARG A 19 3.43 -5.43 0.24
CA ARG A 19 3.98 -5.98 1.50
C ARG A 19 3.79 -5.01 2.67
N ILE A 20 3.99 -3.71 2.45
CA ILE A 20 3.76 -2.69 3.47
C ILE A 20 2.26 -2.61 3.84
N ARG A 21 1.35 -2.61 2.87
CA ARG A 21 -0.11 -2.66 3.15
C ARG A 21 -0.48 -3.89 3.97
N GLN A 22 0.11 -5.05 3.67
CA GLN A 22 -0.08 -6.27 4.45
C GLN A 22 0.38 -6.08 5.90
N ILE A 23 1.56 -5.49 6.13
CA ILE A 23 2.10 -5.25 7.47
C ILE A 23 1.21 -4.28 8.25
N ILE A 24 0.77 -3.18 7.62
CA ILE A 24 -0.16 -2.22 8.24
C ILE A 24 -1.45 -2.92 8.66
N TRP A 25 -2.04 -3.73 7.77
CA TRP A 25 -3.26 -4.46 8.07
C TRP A 25 -3.08 -5.50 9.18
N LYS A 26 -1.93 -6.20 9.21
CA LYS A 26 -1.57 -7.14 10.28
C LYS A 26 -1.38 -6.43 11.62
N ARG A 27 -0.82 -5.21 11.62
CA ARG A 27 -0.68 -4.36 12.81
C ARG A 27 -2.04 -4.01 13.41
N TRP A 28 -3.06 -3.81 12.58
CA TRP A 28 -4.45 -3.62 13.03
C TRP A 28 -5.11 -4.96 13.39
N LYS A 29 -4.62 -5.63 14.43
CA LYS A 29 -5.10 -6.97 14.83
C LYS A 29 -6.60 -7.00 15.17
N LYS A 30 -7.11 -5.97 15.86
CA LYS A 30 -8.51 -5.91 16.32
C LYS A 30 -9.41 -5.21 15.29
N ILE A 31 -10.65 -5.71 15.13
CA ILE A 31 -11.66 -5.12 14.22
C ILE A 31 -11.91 -3.64 14.55
N ARG A 32 -12.02 -3.29 15.85
CA ARG A 32 -12.19 -1.90 16.29
C ARG A 32 -11.02 -1.00 15.83
N THR A 33 -9.80 -1.51 15.86
CA THR A 33 -8.62 -0.79 15.37
C THR A 33 -8.66 -0.62 13.86
N LYS A 34 -8.97 -1.68 13.10
CA LYS A 34 -9.14 -1.59 11.64
C LYS A 34 -10.19 -0.55 11.26
N TYR A 35 -11.35 -0.59 11.91
CA TYR A 35 -12.43 0.38 11.68
C TYR A 35 -11.97 1.81 11.95
N LYS A 36 -11.39 2.07 13.14
CA LYS A 36 -10.90 3.40 13.51
C LYS A 36 -9.87 3.92 12.51
N SER A 37 -8.89 3.09 12.13
CA SER A 37 -7.88 3.46 11.15
C SER A 37 -8.49 3.74 9.77
N LEU A 38 -9.45 2.93 9.31
CA LEU A 38 -10.12 3.15 8.01
C LEU A 38 -10.92 4.46 8.01
N VAL A 39 -11.61 4.80 9.11
CA VAL A 39 -12.31 6.08 9.24
C VAL A 39 -11.33 7.26 9.28
N GLN A 40 -10.19 7.12 9.96
CA GLN A 40 -9.12 8.13 9.94
C GLN A 40 -8.52 8.33 8.54
N LEU A 41 -8.53 7.29 7.71
CA LEU A 41 -8.15 7.34 6.29
C LEU A 41 -9.30 7.82 5.38
N ASN A 42 -10.30 8.50 5.94
CA ASN A 42 -11.46 9.08 5.25
C ASN A 42 -12.36 8.08 4.53
N MET A 43 -12.40 6.81 4.96
CA MET A 43 -13.35 5.85 4.41
C MET A 43 -14.75 6.03 5.02
N PRO A 44 -15.83 5.92 4.23
CA PRO A 44 -17.20 6.02 4.75
C PRO A 44 -17.44 5.02 5.87
N LYS A 45 -18.04 5.46 6.99
CA LYS A 45 -18.22 4.64 8.21
C LYS A 45 -18.83 3.26 7.91
N GLN A 46 -19.88 3.21 7.10
CA GLN A 46 -20.52 1.94 6.72
C GLN A 46 -19.57 0.98 5.99
N LYS A 47 -18.81 1.49 5.00
CA LYS A 47 -17.83 0.70 4.25
C LYS A 47 -16.63 0.32 5.11
N ALA A 48 -16.18 1.21 5.98
CA ALA A 48 -15.11 0.92 6.92
C ALA A 48 -15.49 -0.25 7.86
N TRP A 49 -16.75 -0.33 8.29
CA TRP A 49 -17.23 -1.44 9.11
C TRP A 49 -17.27 -2.75 8.35
N GLU A 50 -17.80 -2.74 7.12
CA GLU A 50 -17.82 -3.90 6.22
C GLU A 50 -16.40 -4.44 5.97
N TRP A 51 -15.45 -3.54 5.67
CA TRP A 51 -14.09 -3.90 5.33
C TRP A 51 -13.24 -4.33 6.52
N ALA A 52 -13.46 -3.75 7.71
CA ALA A 52 -12.79 -4.16 8.93
C ALA A 52 -13.09 -5.62 9.30
N ASN A 53 -14.30 -6.10 8.97
CA ASN A 53 -14.80 -7.46 9.24
C ASN A 53 -14.50 -8.46 8.11
N THR A 54 -13.68 -8.10 7.12
CA THR A 54 -13.34 -9.00 6.03
C THR A 54 -12.67 -10.29 6.52
N ARG A 55 -13.09 -11.44 5.97
CA ARG A 55 -12.48 -12.76 6.22
C ARG A 55 -11.30 -13.07 5.29
N LYS A 56 -10.85 -12.11 4.48
CA LYS A 56 -9.71 -12.29 3.56
C LYS A 56 -8.41 -12.38 4.35
N GLY A 57 -7.56 -13.35 4.00
CA GLY A 57 -6.20 -13.45 4.53
C GLY A 57 -5.35 -12.22 4.21
N TYR A 58 -4.29 -11.99 4.99
CA TYR A 58 -3.50 -10.76 4.95
C TYR A 58 -2.91 -10.42 3.58
N TRP A 59 -2.42 -11.42 2.85
CA TRP A 59 -1.86 -11.20 1.51
C TRP A 59 -2.92 -10.89 0.44
N ARG A 60 -4.12 -11.49 0.60
CA ARG A 60 -5.24 -11.30 -0.33
C ARG A 60 -5.87 -9.92 -0.16
N ILE A 61 -6.02 -9.45 1.08
CA ILE A 61 -6.56 -8.12 1.35
C ILE A 61 -5.61 -7.01 0.91
N ALA A 62 -4.29 -7.21 1.02
CA ALA A 62 -3.26 -6.24 0.61
C ALA A 62 -3.32 -5.86 -0.88
N CYS A 63 -3.79 -6.79 -1.73
CA CYS A 63 -3.97 -6.59 -3.18
C CYS A 63 -5.41 -6.20 -3.56
N SER A 64 -6.30 -6.05 -2.57
CA SER A 64 -7.71 -5.80 -2.86
C SER A 64 -7.98 -4.30 -3.00
N TYR A 65 -9.04 -3.98 -3.75
CA TYR A 65 -9.54 -2.62 -3.89
C TYR A 65 -9.72 -1.88 -2.55
N ILE A 66 -10.10 -2.61 -1.48
CA ILE A 66 -10.26 -2.07 -0.12
C ILE A 66 -8.98 -1.37 0.35
N LEU A 67 -7.83 -2.07 0.31
CA LEU A 67 -6.58 -1.51 0.82
C LEU A 67 -5.89 -0.59 -0.18
N HIS A 68 -6.10 -0.76 -1.48
CA HIS A 68 -5.64 0.23 -2.46
C HIS A 68 -6.37 1.57 -2.30
N ARG A 69 -7.68 1.55 -1.99
CA ARG A 69 -8.48 2.75 -1.74
C ARG A 69 -8.19 3.38 -0.39
N ALA A 70 -8.07 2.58 0.67
CA ALA A 70 -7.80 3.08 2.01
C ALA A 70 -6.34 3.56 2.18
N ILE A 71 -5.38 2.80 1.64
CA ILE A 71 -3.94 3.09 1.76
C ILE A 71 -3.39 3.33 0.35
N THR A 72 -3.61 4.55 -0.14
CA THR A 72 -3.15 4.98 -1.45
C THR A 72 -1.62 5.07 -1.51
N ASN A 73 -1.06 5.00 -2.72
CA ASN A 73 0.38 5.16 -2.92
C ASN A 73 0.88 6.51 -2.40
N LYS A 74 0.06 7.57 -2.50
CA LYS A 74 0.36 8.90 -1.95
C LYS A 74 0.54 8.87 -0.43
N ILE A 75 -0.32 8.15 0.29
CA ILE A 75 -0.19 8.00 1.74
C ILE A 75 1.10 7.25 2.09
N LEU A 76 1.41 6.18 1.36
CA LEU A 76 2.67 5.44 1.58
C LEU A 76 3.90 6.33 1.36
N GLU A 77 3.90 7.14 0.31
CA GLU A 77 4.98 8.09 0.02
C GLU A 77 5.09 9.18 1.10
N GLN A 78 3.96 9.71 1.58
CA GLN A 78 3.94 10.67 2.70
C GLN A 78 4.46 10.07 4.01
N THR A 79 4.25 8.78 4.24
CA THR A 79 4.80 8.08 5.41
C THR A 79 6.29 7.75 5.30
N GLY A 80 6.96 8.16 4.20
CA GLY A 80 8.40 8.02 4.01
C GLY A 80 8.82 6.87 3.08
N LEU A 81 7.87 6.15 2.46
CA LEU A 81 8.22 5.17 1.44
C LEU A 81 8.64 5.89 0.15
N LYS A 82 9.96 5.98 -0.09
CA LYS A 82 10.48 6.57 -1.32
C LYS A 82 10.06 5.71 -2.51
N ASN A 83 9.55 6.36 -3.56
CA ASN A 83 9.22 5.71 -4.83
C ASN A 83 10.52 5.27 -5.53
N LEU A 84 10.73 3.95 -5.66
CA LEU A 84 11.99 3.42 -6.18
C LEU A 84 12.20 3.79 -7.65
N THR A 85 11.14 3.86 -8.44
CA THR A 85 11.21 4.24 -9.86
C THR A 85 11.75 5.66 -10.01
N ARG A 86 11.24 6.59 -9.19
CA ARG A 86 11.73 7.98 -9.17
C ARG A 86 13.17 8.11 -8.69
N LEU A 87 13.61 7.23 -7.78
CA LEU A 87 15.01 7.20 -7.34
C LEU A 87 15.93 6.71 -8.46
N PHE A 88 15.52 5.69 -9.19
CA PHE A 88 16.25 5.14 -10.32
C PHE A 88 16.42 6.17 -11.45
N GLU A 89 15.34 6.86 -11.81
CA GLU A 89 15.39 7.93 -12.82
C GLU A 89 16.37 9.04 -12.43
N ARG A 90 16.33 9.49 -11.16
CA ARG A 90 17.28 10.48 -10.66
C ARG A 90 18.73 10.00 -10.74
N ALA A 91 18.99 8.75 -10.37
CA ALA A 91 20.33 8.19 -10.42
C ALA A 91 20.86 8.06 -11.86
N HIS A 92 19.97 7.80 -12.83
CA HIS A 92 20.34 7.71 -14.25
C HIS A 92 20.41 9.04 -14.98
N LEU A 93 19.72 10.09 -14.52
CA LEU A 93 19.83 11.44 -15.08
C LEU A 93 21.10 12.19 -14.61
N ASN A 94 21.76 11.69 -13.56
CA ASN A 94 22.99 12.24 -13.00
C ASN A 94 24.27 11.63 -13.61
N TYR A 95 24.12 10.80 -14.65
CA TYR A 95 25.19 10.19 -15.43
C TYR A 95 25.10 10.69 -16.88
#